data_AF-A0A4W4HSB4-F1
#
_entry.id   AF-A0A4W4HSB4-F1
#
_cell.length_a   1.000
_cell.length_b   1.000
_cell.length_c   1.000
_cell.angle_alpha   90.00
_cell.angle_beta   90.00
_cell.angle_gamma   90.00
#
_symmetry.space_group_name_H-M   'P 1'
#
loop_
_entity.id
_entity.type
_entity.pdbx_description
1 polymer ?
#
loop_
_entity_poly.entity_id
_entity_poly.type
_entity_poly.pdbx_seq_one_letter_code
_entity_poly.pdbx_strand_id
1 'polypeptide(L)'
;MYLYSRLCDDEVPELSDSDDELWQSMEEESENMSVLCLFCDRSFRTVPESLQHCRSDHGVDIPELVKRHSLDDYGYIKMINYIRTVKCTGQSLAVLSGGILPWDSDVYMMPALPDDPLLQTGAEIPTDISHTLFVLSVDHCVCVCVHGSGPGQGPSTPGAIAELREEEDEAYFSSYGHYSIHEEMLKDKVRTETYRDFMYSNPDVFKDKVVLDVGCGTAVLSMFAARSGARKVIGVDQSEIIYQAMDIVRSNQLENTITLIRGRIEEVDLPVDKVDIIISEWMGYFLLFESMLDSVLYARDRYLADGGSVYPDCCSISLAAVGDTEKHRDRIAFWDNVYGFKMECMKNSVLSEAVVEVLKPETLISEPAVIQTLDCNDVTISELEFTAEFTLKITASTHCTAVVGYFDVFFGRGCGSKMMFSTGPHCTKTHWKQTVFLLEKPFPVQTGEDLPGQISIRKNKKDPRALLVTLTLDDQRQTYSIQ
;
A
#
# COMPACT_ATOMS: atom_id res chain seq x y z
N MET A 1 -28.55 28.91 12.91
CA MET A 1 -28.61 29.85 14.06
C MET A 1 -28.45 29.05 15.34
N TYR A 2 -27.21 28.70 15.69
CA TYR A 2 -26.75 28.43 17.05
C TYR A 2 -25.29 28.87 17.09
N LEU A 3 -25.00 29.74 18.05
CA LEU A 3 -23.80 30.53 18.20
C LEU A 3 -22.65 29.70 18.80
N TYR A 4 -21.45 29.81 18.24
CA TYR A 4 -20.22 29.73 19.01
C TYR A 4 -19.34 30.92 18.65
N SER A 5 -19.29 31.89 19.56
CA SER A 5 -18.38 33.03 19.52
C SER A 5 -17.31 32.85 20.60
N ARG A 6 -16.05 32.93 20.16
CA ARG A 6 -14.83 33.50 20.78
C ARG A 6 -14.59 33.32 22.29
N LEU A 7 -13.39 32.82 22.58
CA LEU A 7 -12.29 33.30 23.46
C LEU A 7 -11.40 32.04 23.68
N CYS A 8 -10.09 32.01 23.45
CA CYS A 8 -9.05 32.93 23.89
C CYS A 8 -7.90 33.05 22.86
N ASP A 9 -7.34 34.25 22.80
CA ASP A 9 -6.01 34.56 22.30
C ASP A 9 -4.95 33.97 23.25
N ASP A 10 -3.95 33.28 22.71
CA ASP A 10 -2.60 33.19 23.28
C ASP A 10 -1.61 33.22 22.11
N GLU A 11 -0.70 34.18 22.15
CA GLU A 11 0.32 34.46 21.12
C GLU A 11 1.28 33.28 20.96
N VAL A 12 1.41 32.76 19.74
CA VAL A 12 2.42 31.76 19.36
C VAL A 12 3.68 32.50 18.90
N PRO A 13 4.88 32.21 19.44
CA PRO A 13 6.12 32.85 18.99
C PRO A 13 6.45 32.44 17.54
N GLU A 14 6.84 33.42 16.72
CA GLU A 14 7.40 33.21 15.38
C GLU A 14 8.64 32.32 15.46
N LEU A 15 8.60 31.17 14.76
CA LEU A 15 9.77 30.35 14.49
C LEU A 15 10.48 30.93 13.27
N SER A 16 11.77 31.23 13.41
CA SER A 16 12.62 31.83 12.39
C SER A 16 12.90 30.89 11.21
N ASP A 17 12.95 31.45 10.00
CA ASP A 17 13.34 30.85 8.71
C ASP A 17 14.77 30.26 8.70
N SER A 18 15.04 29.19 9.46
CA SER A 18 16.33 28.48 9.43
C SER A 18 16.31 27.14 8.69
N ASP A 19 15.14 26.66 8.29
CA ASP A 19 15.01 25.33 7.69
C ASP A 19 15.27 25.34 6.18
N ASP A 20 15.01 26.45 5.49
CA ASP A 20 15.20 26.56 4.03
C ASP A 20 16.68 26.55 3.60
N GLU A 21 17.60 26.97 4.47
CA GLU A 21 19.05 26.84 4.20
C GLU A 21 19.56 25.41 4.39
N LEU A 22 18.86 24.56 5.15
CA LEU A 22 19.27 23.18 5.36
C LEU A 22 18.93 22.31 4.14
N TRP A 23 17.80 22.58 3.47
CA TRP A 23 17.35 21.81 2.30
C TRP A 23 18.17 22.09 1.03
N GLN A 24 18.70 23.31 0.87
CA GLN A 24 19.56 23.63 -0.28
C GLN A 24 20.90 22.87 -0.27
N SER A 25 21.31 22.33 0.88
CA SER A 25 22.53 21.50 0.95
C SER A 25 22.32 20.04 0.58
N MET A 26 21.07 19.54 0.52
CA MET A 26 20.77 18.14 0.16
C MET A 26 20.57 17.91 -1.35
N GLU A 27 20.32 18.96 -2.14
CA GLU A 27 20.17 18.82 -3.60
C GLU A 27 21.52 18.81 -4.35
N GLU A 28 22.61 19.24 -3.71
CA GLU A 28 23.95 19.29 -4.34
C GLU A 28 24.78 17.98 -4.22
N GLU A 29 24.31 16.95 -3.51
CA GLU A 29 25.08 15.69 -3.33
C GLU A 29 24.81 14.58 -4.36
N SER A 30 23.90 14.79 -5.33
CA SER A 30 23.56 13.77 -6.33
C SER A 30 24.61 13.54 -7.44
N GLU A 31 25.70 14.30 -7.46
CA GLU A 31 26.73 14.20 -8.51
C GLU A 31 27.90 13.25 -8.23
N ASN A 32 27.91 12.48 -7.12
CA ASN A 32 29.11 11.68 -6.78
C ASN A 32 28.85 10.30 -6.13
N MET A 33 27.85 9.54 -6.60
CA MET A 33 27.75 8.12 -6.24
C MET A 33 28.95 7.32 -6.80
N SER A 34 29.87 6.95 -5.92
CA SER A 34 31.03 6.11 -6.20
C SER A 34 30.84 4.75 -5.53
N VAL A 35 30.61 3.70 -6.32
CA VAL A 35 30.41 2.32 -5.84
C VAL A 35 31.75 1.60 -5.75
N LEU A 36 32.19 1.22 -4.55
CA LEU A 36 33.44 0.50 -4.34
C LEU A 36 33.31 -0.99 -4.73
N CYS A 37 34.31 -1.58 -5.38
CA CYS A 37 34.38 -3.02 -5.63
C CYS A 37 34.43 -3.80 -4.31
N LEU A 38 33.77 -4.96 -4.21
CA LEU A 38 33.79 -5.81 -3.01
C LEU A 38 35.17 -6.39 -2.66
N PHE A 39 36.08 -6.49 -3.64
CA PHE A 39 37.33 -7.27 -3.51
C PHE A 39 38.61 -6.46 -3.79
N CYS A 40 38.51 -5.19 -4.20
CA CYS A 40 39.66 -4.31 -4.39
C CYS A 40 39.30 -2.83 -4.24
N ASP A 41 40.30 -1.95 -4.33
CA ASP A 41 40.15 -0.51 -4.11
C ASP A 41 39.60 0.28 -5.33
N ARG A 42 39.07 -0.41 -6.36
CA ARG A 42 38.49 0.25 -7.54
C ARG A 42 37.06 0.71 -7.25
N SER A 43 36.71 1.88 -7.77
CA SER A 43 35.34 2.41 -7.72
C SER A 43 34.71 2.55 -9.10
N PHE A 44 33.38 2.51 -9.13
CA PHE A 44 32.53 2.51 -10.32
C PHE A 44 31.39 3.52 -10.16
N ARG A 45 30.74 3.89 -11.26
CA ARG A 45 29.65 4.89 -11.22
C ARG A 45 28.30 4.26 -10.89
N THR A 46 28.18 2.95 -11.10
CA THR A 46 26.93 2.22 -10.88
C THR A 46 27.19 0.85 -10.23
N VAL A 47 26.17 0.33 -9.54
CA VAL A 47 26.21 -1.02 -8.96
C VAL A 47 26.44 -2.10 -10.03
N PRO A 48 25.74 -2.11 -11.19
CA PRO A 48 25.99 -3.09 -12.24
C PRO A 48 27.42 -3.12 -12.75
N GLU A 49 28.09 -1.96 -12.89
CA GLU A 49 29.50 -1.89 -13.28
C GLU A 49 30.41 -2.54 -12.22
N SER A 50 30.17 -2.27 -10.94
CA SER A 50 30.92 -2.86 -9.83
C SER A 50 30.73 -4.39 -9.75
N LEU A 51 29.50 -4.87 -9.94
CA LEU A 51 29.19 -6.30 -9.96
C LEU A 51 29.79 -7.02 -11.18
N GLN A 52 29.76 -6.39 -12.35
CA GLN A 52 30.42 -6.89 -13.55
C GLN A 52 31.94 -7.02 -13.34
N HIS A 53 32.57 -6.05 -12.66
CA HIS A 53 33.98 -6.12 -12.32
C HIS A 53 34.29 -7.23 -11.29
N CYS A 54 33.43 -7.44 -10.28
CA CYS A 54 33.54 -8.58 -9.37
C CYS A 54 33.57 -9.91 -10.14
N ARG A 55 32.75 -10.02 -11.19
CA ARG A 55 32.71 -11.20 -12.06
C ARG A 55 33.96 -11.35 -12.93
N SER A 56 34.38 -10.30 -13.63
CA SER A 56 35.49 -10.39 -14.60
C SER A 56 36.88 -10.49 -13.97
N ASP A 57 37.12 -9.74 -12.90
CA ASP A 57 38.47 -9.57 -12.33
C ASP A 57 38.67 -10.39 -11.05
N HIS A 58 37.58 -10.71 -10.34
CA HIS A 58 37.63 -11.49 -9.10
C HIS A 58 37.00 -12.89 -9.22
N GLY A 59 36.36 -13.19 -10.36
CA GLY A 59 35.75 -14.50 -10.62
C GLY A 59 34.54 -14.81 -9.74
N VAL A 60 33.90 -13.79 -9.16
CA VAL A 60 32.73 -13.93 -8.28
C VAL A 60 31.52 -13.31 -8.93
N ASP A 61 30.51 -14.14 -9.17
CA ASP A 61 29.21 -13.71 -9.66
C ASP A 61 28.26 -13.56 -8.46
N ILE A 62 28.04 -12.32 -8.01
CA ILE A 62 27.24 -12.01 -6.82
C ILE A 62 25.76 -12.40 -7.02
N PRO A 63 25.09 -12.07 -8.15
CA PRO A 63 23.74 -12.58 -8.42
C PRO A 63 23.64 -14.11 -8.36
N GLU A 64 24.63 -14.82 -8.88
CA GLU A 64 24.66 -16.28 -8.82
C GLU A 64 24.86 -16.80 -7.39
N LEU A 65 25.62 -16.10 -6.53
CA LEU A 65 25.73 -16.46 -5.11
C LEU A 65 24.41 -16.26 -4.36
N VAL A 66 23.72 -15.15 -4.61
CA VAL A 66 22.38 -14.89 -4.06
C VAL A 66 21.42 -16.02 -4.43
N LYS A 67 21.38 -16.37 -5.72
CA LYS A 67 20.55 -17.47 -6.23
C LYS A 67 20.93 -18.82 -5.64
N ARG A 68 22.23 -19.16 -5.64
CA ARG A 68 22.74 -20.46 -5.16
C ARG A 68 22.42 -20.69 -3.69
N HIS A 69 22.46 -19.64 -2.87
CA HIS A 69 22.21 -19.72 -1.44
C HIS A 69 20.81 -19.29 -1.03
N SER A 70 19.94 -18.95 -2.00
CA SER A 70 18.56 -18.49 -1.76
C SER A 70 18.51 -17.35 -0.75
N LEU A 71 19.38 -16.35 -0.93
CA LEU A 71 19.47 -15.21 -0.02
C LEU A 71 18.29 -14.26 -0.27
N ASP A 72 17.60 -13.89 0.81
CA ASP A 72 16.73 -12.73 0.89
C ASP A 72 17.55 -11.44 1.05
N ASP A 73 16.89 -10.28 1.13
CA ASP A 73 17.58 -8.98 1.28
C ASP A 73 18.50 -8.94 2.51
N TYR A 74 18.09 -9.59 3.61
CA TYR A 74 18.89 -9.68 4.82
C TYR A 74 20.12 -10.57 4.63
N GLY A 75 19.96 -11.74 4.02
CA GLY A 75 21.06 -12.62 3.65
C GLY A 75 22.03 -11.94 2.70
N TYR A 76 21.53 -11.15 1.77
CA TYR A 76 22.33 -10.32 0.86
C TYR A 76 23.11 -9.24 1.62
N ILE A 77 22.46 -8.45 2.48
CA ILE A 77 23.11 -7.43 3.31
C ILE A 77 24.21 -8.05 4.18
N LYS A 78 23.89 -9.15 4.87
CA LYS A 78 24.86 -9.88 5.71
C LYS A 78 26.04 -10.39 4.87
N MET A 79 25.79 -10.91 3.67
CA MET A 79 26.85 -11.35 2.74
C MET A 79 27.76 -10.18 2.34
N ILE A 80 27.20 -9.03 1.92
CA ILE A 80 27.97 -7.85 1.52
C ILE A 80 28.83 -7.34 2.70
N ASN A 81 28.24 -7.18 3.88
CA ASN A 81 28.95 -6.74 5.08
C ASN A 81 30.01 -7.74 5.54
N TYR A 82 29.75 -9.04 5.41
CA TYR A 82 30.75 -10.07 5.67
C TYR A 82 31.95 -9.93 4.74
N ILE A 83 31.72 -9.78 3.42
CA ILE A 83 32.80 -9.64 2.44
C ILE A 83 33.66 -8.41 2.76
N ARG A 84 33.01 -7.28 3.08
CA ARG A 84 33.67 -6.02 3.47
C ARG A 84 34.48 -6.14 4.76
N THR A 85 33.91 -6.73 5.80
CA THR A 85 34.54 -6.84 7.13
C THR A 85 35.67 -7.86 7.13
N VAL A 86 35.46 -9.03 6.53
CA VAL A 86 36.42 -10.13 6.55
C VAL A 86 37.47 -9.99 5.45
N LYS A 87 37.21 -9.18 4.41
CA LYS A 87 38.08 -8.98 3.24
C LYS A 87 38.47 -10.31 2.59
N CYS A 88 37.49 -11.20 2.47
CA CYS A 88 37.68 -12.53 1.92
C CYS A 88 37.98 -12.48 0.41
N THR A 89 38.68 -13.49 -0.12
CA THR A 89 38.96 -13.56 -1.56
C THR A 89 37.80 -14.21 -2.29
N GLY A 90 37.62 -13.88 -3.58
CA GLY A 90 36.56 -14.50 -4.38
C GLY A 90 36.62 -16.04 -4.43
N GLN A 91 37.83 -16.60 -4.41
CA GLN A 91 38.04 -18.05 -4.32
C GLN A 91 37.50 -18.66 -3.01
N SER A 92 37.57 -17.93 -1.89
CA SER A 92 37.06 -18.42 -0.60
C SER A 92 35.54 -18.51 -0.55
N LEU A 93 34.83 -17.66 -1.31
CA LEU A 93 33.37 -17.69 -1.44
C LEU A 93 32.90 -18.78 -2.41
N ALA A 94 33.67 -19.05 -3.47
CA ALA A 94 33.32 -20.03 -4.50
C ALA A 94 33.34 -21.50 -4.00
N VAL A 95 34.01 -21.79 -2.88
CA VAL A 95 34.17 -23.15 -2.33
C VAL A 95 33.11 -23.48 -1.27
N LEU A 96 32.26 -22.52 -0.90
CA LEU A 96 31.19 -22.73 0.08
C LEU A 96 30.15 -23.72 -0.48
N SER A 97 30.00 -24.86 0.20
CA SER A 97 29.02 -25.89 -0.14
C SER A 97 28.39 -26.46 1.12
N GLY A 98 27.07 -26.34 1.24
CA GLY A 98 26.21 -26.99 2.25
C GLY A 98 26.64 -26.80 3.72
N GLY A 99 25.99 -25.88 4.43
CA GLY A 99 26.20 -25.65 5.87
C GLY A 99 25.71 -24.26 6.30
N ILE A 100 25.94 -23.91 7.57
CA ILE A 100 25.73 -22.55 8.09
C ILE A 100 26.63 -21.60 7.30
N LEU A 101 26.03 -20.56 6.72
CA LEU A 101 26.76 -19.58 5.92
C LEU A 101 27.68 -18.76 6.84
N PRO A 102 28.88 -18.36 6.38
CA PRO A 102 29.82 -17.64 7.23
C PRO A 102 29.33 -16.23 7.61
N TRP A 103 28.30 -15.73 6.93
CA TRP A 103 27.61 -14.47 7.23
C TRP A 103 26.28 -14.64 7.98
N ASP A 104 25.98 -15.82 8.52
CA ASP A 104 24.71 -16.10 9.24
C ASP A 104 24.61 -15.43 10.64
N SER A 105 25.56 -14.57 10.99
CA SER A 105 25.57 -13.85 12.27
C SER A 105 25.01 -12.43 12.12
N ASP A 106 24.20 -12.00 13.09
CA ASP A 106 23.62 -10.65 13.12
C ASP A 106 24.64 -9.51 13.26
N VAL A 107 25.91 -9.82 13.58
CA VAL A 107 26.99 -8.82 13.54
C VAL A 107 27.18 -8.24 12.14
N TYR A 108 26.77 -8.97 11.10
CA TYR A 108 26.83 -8.51 9.71
C TYR A 108 25.58 -7.73 9.27
N MET A 109 24.64 -7.46 10.17
CA MET A 109 23.55 -6.51 9.93
C MET A 109 24.03 -5.05 10.06
N MET A 110 25.18 -4.81 10.68
CA MET A 110 25.77 -3.48 10.77
C MET A 110 26.56 -3.18 9.48
N PRO A 111 26.30 -2.04 8.80
CA PRO A 111 27.05 -1.65 7.61
C PRO A 111 28.56 -1.60 7.88
N ALA A 112 29.31 -2.39 7.13
CA ALA A 112 30.77 -2.40 7.19
C ALA A 112 31.38 -1.16 6.51
N LEU A 113 30.63 -0.55 5.59
CA LEU A 113 30.94 0.69 4.91
C LEU A 113 29.71 1.62 5.03
N PRO A 114 29.86 2.85 5.56
CA PRO A 114 28.77 3.82 5.58
C PRO A 114 28.29 4.13 4.15
N ASP A 115 26.98 4.24 3.99
CA ASP A 115 26.31 4.59 2.73
C ASP A 115 26.71 3.71 1.53
N ASP A 116 27.04 2.43 1.76
CA ASP A 116 27.44 1.50 0.69
C ASP A 116 26.29 1.32 -0.32
N PRO A 117 26.44 1.77 -1.59
CA PRO A 117 25.38 1.68 -2.59
C PRO A 117 24.96 0.23 -2.89
N LEU A 118 25.83 -0.74 -2.63
CA LEU A 118 25.49 -2.16 -2.78
C LEU A 118 24.44 -2.60 -1.77
N LEU A 119 24.37 -2.00 -0.57
CA LEU A 119 23.35 -2.36 0.43
C LEU A 119 21.95 -1.84 0.07
N GLN A 120 21.85 -0.92 -0.91
CA GLN A 120 20.58 -0.34 -1.36
C GLN A 120 19.93 -1.13 -2.50
N THR A 121 20.67 -2.06 -3.14
CA THR A 121 20.16 -2.84 -4.29
C THR A 121 19.37 -4.10 -3.94
N GLY A 122 19.51 -4.65 -2.73
CA GLY A 122 18.81 -5.87 -2.32
C GLY A 122 19.23 -7.15 -3.07
N ALA A 123 18.49 -8.23 -2.84
CA ALA A 123 18.72 -9.55 -3.43
C ALA A 123 18.20 -9.68 -4.89
N GLU A 124 17.37 -8.75 -5.37
CA GLU A 124 16.78 -8.74 -6.72
C GLU A 124 17.74 -8.21 -7.81
N ILE A 125 18.99 -8.66 -7.82
CA ILE A 125 19.95 -8.24 -8.85
C ILE A 125 19.77 -9.10 -10.12
N PRO A 126 19.49 -8.50 -11.29
CA PRO A 126 19.32 -9.25 -12.54
C PRO A 126 20.56 -10.09 -12.89
N THR A 127 20.37 -11.37 -13.21
CA THR A 127 21.45 -12.33 -13.50
C THR A 127 22.12 -12.15 -14.88
N ASP A 128 21.60 -11.27 -15.74
CA ASP A 128 22.11 -11.07 -17.09
C ASP A 128 22.39 -9.59 -17.37
N ILE A 129 23.67 -9.22 -17.37
CA ILE A 129 24.14 -7.87 -17.71
C ILE A 129 24.62 -7.82 -19.17
N SER A 130 24.19 -8.77 -20.03
CA SER A 130 24.50 -8.75 -21.45
C SER A 130 23.23 -8.59 -22.29
N HIS A 131 23.11 -7.42 -22.92
CA HIS A 131 22.18 -7.06 -24.01
C HIS A 131 21.15 -8.13 -24.44
N THR A 132 19.85 -7.91 -24.21
CA THR A 132 18.87 -7.82 -25.33
C THR A 132 17.53 -7.21 -24.89
N LEU A 133 17.08 -6.20 -25.65
CA LEU A 133 15.67 -5.98 -25.90
C LEU A 133 15.03 -7.31 -26.37
N PHE A 134 13.94 -7.75 -25.75
CA PHE A 134 12.96 -8.56 -26.47
C PHE A 134 11.54 -8.11 -26.14
N VAL A 135 10.95 -7.48 -27.16
CA VAL A 135 9.52 -7.36 -27.39
C VAL A 135 8.96 -8.75 -27.69
N LEU A 136 7.94 -9.19 -26.96
CA LEU A 136 6.98 -10.21 -27.38
C LEU A 136 5.59 -9.71 -26.95
N SER A 137 4.95 -8.92 -27.80
CA SER A 137 3.93 -9.37 -28.77
C SER A 137 2.78 -10.14 -28.11
N VAL A 138 1.68 -9.41 -27.92
CA VAL A 138 0.34 -9.92 -27.70
C VAL A 138 -0.06 -10.68 -28.95
N ASP A 139 -0.37 -11.99 -28.85
CA ASP A 139 -1.40 -12.57 -29.71
C ASP A 139 -1.91 -13.95 -29.29
N HIS A 140 -3.24 -14.05 -29.39
CA HIS A 140 -4.09 -15.23 -29.54
C HIS A 140 -4.27 -16.22 -28.38
N CYS A 141 -5.33 -15.93 -27.63
CA CYS A 141 -6.06 -16.83 -26.75
C CYS A 141 -6.79 -17.92 -27.57
N VAL A 142 -6.55 -19.20 -27.26
CA VAL A 142 -7.45 -20.30 -27.62
C VAL A 142 -7.99 -20.89 -26.33
N CYS A 143 -9.27 -20.63 -26.09
CA CYS A 143 -10.02 -21.16 -24.97
C CYS A 143 -10.32 -22.64 -25.20
N VAL A 144 -9.94 -23.51 -24.27
CA VAL A 144 -10.41 -24.90 -24.21
C VAL A 144 -11.23 -25.05 -22.93
N CYS A 145 -12.55 -25.06 -23.08
CA CYS A 145 -13.48 -25.41 -22.01
C CYS A 145 -13.40 -26.92 -21.75
N VAL A 146 -13.20 -27.31 -20.50
CA VAL A 146 -13.47 -28.69 -20.05
C VAL A 146 -14.59 -28.63 -19.02
N HIS A 147 -15.76 -29.13 -19.41
CA HIS A 147 -16.89 -29.36 -18.52
C HIS A 147 -16.61 -30.60 -17.66
N GLY A 148 -16.80 -30.48 -16.34
CA GLY A 148 -16.89 -31.60 -15.42
C GLY A 148 -17.96 -31.30 -14.37
N SER A 149 -19.09 -31.99 -14.47
CA SER A 149 -20.27 -31.86 -13.61
C SER A 149 -20.27 -32.91 -12.49
N GLY A 150 -20.61 -32.48 -11.27
CA GLY A 150 -20.91 -33.32 -10.10
C GLY A 150 -21.55 -32.48 -8.97
N PRO A 151 -22.50 -33.01 -8.17
CA PRO A 151 -23.55 -32.19 -7.57
C PRO A 151 -23.33 -31.81 -6.10
N GLY A 152 -23.81 -30.61 -5.74
CA GLY A 152 -24.58 -30.37 -4.51
C GLY A 152 -23.84 -30.03 -3.22
N GLN A 153 -23.45 -28.77 -3.05
CA GLN A 153 -23.67 -27.90 -1.88
C GLN A 153 -23.25 -26.47 -2.28
N GLY A 154 -24.06 -25.46 -1.95
CA GLY A 154 -23.93 -24.11 -2.53
C GLY A 154 -22.59 -23.45 -2.17
N PRO A 155 -21.86 -22.86 -3.13
CA PRO A 155 -20.62 -22.18 -2.82
C PRO A 155 -20.89 -20.69 -2.54
N SER A 156 -20.49 -20.22 -1.36
CA SER A 156 -19.87 -18.91 -1.27
C SER A 156 -18.57 -19.01 -2.07
N THR A 157 -18.52 -18.42 -3.27
CA THR A 157 -17.33 -18.43 -4.10
C THR A 157 -16.19 -17.77 -3.32
N PRO A 158 -15.09 -18.48 -3.00
CA PRO A 158 -13.93 -17.86 -2.39
C PRO A 158 -13.47 -16.70 -3.28
N GLY A 159 -13.12 -15.56 -2.68
CA GLY A 159 -12.54 -14.45 -3.43
C GLY A 159 -11.21 -14.84 -4.05
N ALA A 160 -10.78 -14.13 -5.10
CA ALA A 160 -9.51 -14.40 -5.78
C ALA A 160 -8.30 -14.41 -4.82
N ILE A 161 -8.36 -13.65 -3.70
CA ILE A 161 -7.33 -13.63 -2.66
C ILE A 161 -7.25 -14.94 -1.87
N ALA A 162 -8.39 -15.56 -1.56
CA ALA A 162 -8.42 -16.83 -0.82
C ALA A 162 -7.82 -18.00 -1.64
N GLU A 163 -7.74 -17.85 -2.97
CA GLU A 163 -7.14 -18.84 -3.87
C GLU A 163 -5.63 -18.63 -4.09
N LEU A 164 -5.06 -17.50 -3.64
CA LEU A 164 -3.62 -17.22 -3.78
C LEU A 164 -2.78 -18.18 -2.93
N ARG A 165 -1.68 -18.65 -3.51
CA ARG A 165 -0.68 -19.42 -2.78
C ARG A 165 0.16 -18.50 -1.88
N GLU A 166 0.68 -19.03 -0.78
CA GLU A 166 1.50 -18.25 0.16
C GLU A 166 2.72 -17.61 -0.54
N GLU A 167 3.39 -18.33 -1.44
CA GLU A 167 4.52 -17.81 -2.25
C GLU A 167 4.13 -16.64 -3.18
N GLU A 168 2.89 -16.60 -3.65
CA GLU A 168 2.38 -15.54 -4.54
C GLU A 168 2.01 -14.26 -3.76
N ASP A 169 1.85 -14.37 -2.44
CA ASP A 169 1.42 -13.30 -1.54
C ASP A 169 2.52 -12.90 -0.52
N GLU A 170 3.69 -13.53 -0.61
CA GLU A 170 4.80 -13.33 0.33
C GLU A 170 5.33 -11.89 0.30
N ALA A 171 5.48 -11.31 -0.90
CA ALA A 171 5.93 -9.93 -1.07
C ALA A 171 5.00 -8.93 -0.37
N TYR A 172 3.68 -9.18 -0.44
CA TYR A 172 2.68 -8.38 0.25
C TYR A 172 2.89 -8.41 1.77
N PHE A 173 2.90 -9.59 2.39
CA PHE A 173 3.02 -9.69 3.85
C PHE A 173 4.41 -9.33 4.38
N SER A 174 5.45 -9.53 3.58
CA SER A 174 6.82 -9.11 3.88
C SER A 174 6.92 -7.59 4.00
N SER A 175 6.25 -6.84 3.10
CA SER A 175 6.19 -5.37 3.18
C SER A 175 5.60 -4.87 4.51
N TYR A 176 4.61 -5.58 5.06
CA TYR A 176 4.01 -5.30 6.36
C TYR A 176 4.84 -5.78 7.56
N GLY A 177 5.93 -6.51 7.35
CA GLY A 177 6.82 -6.95 8.43
C GLY A 177 7.74 -5.84 8.96
N HIS A 178 7.94 -4.79 8.16
CA HIS A 178 8.84 -3.70 8.50
C HIS A 178 8.16 -2.62 9.36
N TYR A 179 8.85 -2.07 10.36
CA TYR A 179 8.24 -1.12 11.30
C TYR A 179 7.79 0.20 10.64
N SER A 180 8.42 0.62 9.54
CA SER A 180 8.20 1.95 8.93
C SER A 180 6.76 2.14 8.43
N ILE A 181 6.14 1.11 7.87
CA ILE A 181 4.75 1.18 7.40
C ILE A 181 3.80 1.33 8.59
N HIS A 182 4.08 0.61 9.69
CA HIS A 182 3.32 0.75 10.94
C HIS A 182 3.52 2.12 11.58
N GLU A 183 4.72 2.69 11.50
CA GLU A 183 5.00 4.04 11.99
C GLU A 183 4.19 5.09 11.22
N GLU A 184 4.12 5.00 9.88
CA GLU A 184 3.28 5.87 9.06
C GLU A 184 1.80 5.73 9.43
N MET A 185 1.30 4.49 9.50
CA MET A 185 -0.07 4.17 9.89
C MET A 185 -0.44 4.66 11.30
N LEU A 186 0.47 4.56 12.27
CA LEU A 186 0.25 5.00 13.65
C LEU A 186 0.37 6.52 13.81
N LYS A 187 1.20 7.19 13.01
CA LYS A 187 1.32 8.66 12.98
C LYS A 187 0.14 9.33 12.28
N ASP A 188 -0.60 8.60 11.44
CA ASP A 188 -1.89 9.05 10.92
C ASP A 188 -2.93 9.11 12.06
N LYS A 189 -3.05 10.31 12.63
CA LYS A 189 -4.00 10.59 13.72
C LYS A 189 -5.45 10.51 13.26
N VAL A 190 -5.75 10.98 12.05
CA VAL A 190 -7.14 10.96 11.54
C VAL A 190 -7.62 9.51 11.50
N ARG A 191 -6.81 8.60 10.94
CA ARG A 191 -7.08 7.16 10.98
C ARG A 191 -7.20 6.66 12.42
N THR A 192 -6.11 6.73 13.17
CA THR A 192 -5.95 5.99 14.43
C THR A 192 -6.88 6.52 15.53
N GLU A 193 -7.05 7.84 15.61
CA GLU A 193 -7.94 8.45 16.61
C GLU A 193 -9.42 8.24 16.28
N THR A 194 -9.81 8.18 15.00
CA THR A 194 -11.22 7.90 14.66
C THR A 194 -11.63 6.50 15.11
N TYR A 195 -10.79 5.48 14.88
CA TYR A 195 -11.03 4.13 15.42
C TYR A 195 -11.06 4.12 16.97
N ARG A 196 -10.09 4.78 17.61
CA ARG A 196 -10.05 4.90 19.09
C ARG A 196 -11.33 5.53 19.63
N ASP A 197 -11.69 6.69 19.10
CA ASP A 197 -12.79 7.51 19.59
C ASP A 197 -14.13 6.83 19.30
N PHE A 198 -14.25 6.11 18.18
CA PHE A 198 -15.37 5.22 17.91
C PHE A 198 -15.57 4.19 19.03
N MET A 199 -14.53 3.43 19.39
CA MET A 199 -14.65 2.39 20.41
C MET A 199 -14.90 2.99 21.81
N TYR A 200 -14.15 4.04 22.16
CA TYR A 200 -14.24 4.69 23.48
C TYR A 200 -15.55 5.45 23.69
N SER A 201 -16.15 5.98 22.62
CA SER A 201 -17.45 6.66 22.70
C SER A 201 -18.64 5.70 22.64
N ASN A 202 -18.41 4.42 22.35
CA ASN A 202 -19.44 3.41 22.24
C ASN A 202 -19.11 2.14 23.08
N PRO A 203 -18.79 2.28 24.38
CA PRO A 203 -18.38 1.14 25.21
C PRO A 203 -19.46 0.06 25.30
N ASP A 204 -20.75 0.43 25.21
CA ASP A 204 -21.87 -0.51 25.23
C ASP A 204 -21.89 -1.46 24.01
N VAL A 205 -21.24 -1.07 22.91
CA VAL A 205 -21.07 -1.95 21.74
C VAL A 205 -20.06 -3.05 22.06
N PHE A 206 -18.95 -2.71 22.74
CA PHE A 206 -17.81 -3.61 22.97
C PHE A 206 -17.89 -4.38 24.29
N LYS A 207 -18.60 -3.86 25.29
CA LYS A 207 -18.62 -4.43 26.62
C LYS A 207 -19.09 -5.88 26.62
N ASP A 208 -18.30 -6.75 27.26
CA ASP A 208 -18.55 -8.18 27.38
C ASP A 208 -18.61 -8.94 26.04
N LYS A 209 -18.17 -8.33 24.92
CA LYS A 209 -18.17 -8.93 23.57
C LYS A 209 -16.88 -9.67 23.23
N VAL A 210 -16.96 -10.58 22.26
CA VAL A 210 -15.81 -11.16 21.57
C VAL A 210 -15.56 -10.37 20.28
N VAL A 211 -14.36 -9.81 20.15
CA VAL A 211 -13.95 -8.98 19.01
C VAL A 211 -12.89 -9.72 18.20
N LEU A 212 -13.02 -9.71 16.87
CA LEU A 212 -12.00 -10.14 15.93
C LEU A 212 -11.38 -8.91 15.27
N ASP A 213 -10.06 -8.79 15.30
CA ASP A 213 -9.26 -7.78 14.63
C ASP A 213 -8.54 -8.43 13.44
N VAL A 214 -9.03 -8.18 12.22
CA VAL A 214 -8.52 -8.81 10.97
C VAL A 214 -7.43 -7.93 10.37
N GLY A 215 -6.22 -8.47 10.27
CA GLY A 215 -5.01 -7.70 9.93
C GLY A 215 -4.58 -6.80 11.07
N CYS A 216 -4.39 -7.39 12.26
CA CYS A 216 -4.22 -6.60 13.48
C CYS A 216 -2.91 -5.79 13.52
N GLY A 217 -1.92 -6.11 12.69
CA GLY A 217 -0.61 -5.48 12.66
C GLY A 217 0.02 -5.41 14.05
N THR A 218 0.28 -4.19 14.52
CA THR A 218 0.80 -3.90 15.87
C THR A 218 -0.20 -4.09 17.02
N ALA A 219 -1.41 -4.58 16.73
CA ALA A 219 -2.53 -4.80 17.65
C ALA A 219 -3.07 -3.52 18.33
N VAL A 220 -2.85 -2.34 17.73
CA VAL A 220 -3.34 -1.06 18.30
C VAL A 220 -4.88 -1.03 18.41
N LEU A 221 -5.59 -1.53 17.39
CA LEU A 221 -7.05 -1.59 17.39
C LEU A 221 -7.56 -2.62 18.39
N SER A 222 -6.92 -3.79 18.46
CA SER A 222 -7.16 -4.79 19.50
C SER A 222 -7.05 -4.20 20.92
N MET A 223 -6.05 -3.36 21.17
CA MET A 223 -5.88 -2.70 22.48
C MET A 223 -6.98 -1.68 22.77
N PHE A 224 -7.46 -0.93 21.78
CA PHE A 224 -8.61 -0.03 21.95
C PHE A 224 -9.90 -0.81 22.26
N ALA A 225 -10.13 -1.94 21.58
CA ALA A 225 -11.29 -2.79 21.83
C ALA A 225 -11.24 -3.38 23.25
N ALA A 226 -10.08 -3.88 23.69
CA ALA A 226 -9.89 -4.40 25.05
C ALA A 226 -10.17 -3.32 26.11
N ARG A 227 -9.65 -2.09 25.92
CA ARG A 227 -9.89 -0.96 26.83
C ARG A 227 -11.36 -0.48 26.83
N SER A 228 -12.09 -0.77 25.76
CA SER A 228 -13.53 -0.47 25.65
C SER A 228 -14.42 -1.51 26.34
N GLY A 229 -13.82 -2.53 26.99
CA GLY A 229 -14.54 -3.51 27.79
C GLY A 229 -14.83 -4.84 27.09
N ALA A 230 -14.20 -5.10 25.94
CA ALA A 230 -14.30 -6.40 25.29
C ALA A 230 -13.90 -7.54 26.24
N ARG A 231 -14.70 -8.61 26.29
CA ARG A 231 -14.41 -9.80 27.10
C ARG A 231 -13.19 -10.54 26.56
N LYS A 232 -13.06 -10.58 25.24
CA LYS A 232 -11.95 -11.22 24.53
C LYS A 232 -11.74 -10.51 23.20
N VAL A 233 -10.48 -10.31 22.83
CA VAL A 233 -10.10 -9.82 21.50
C VAL A 233 -9.18 -10.84 20.86
N ILE A 234 -9.42 -11.16 19.60
CA ILE A 234 -8.61 -12.07 18.81
C ILE A 234 -8.04 -11.25 17.65
N GLY A 235 -6.73 -11.04 17.61
CA GLY A 235 -6.05 -10.41 16.49
C GLY A 235 -5.45 -11.45 15.57
N VAL A 236 -5.68 -11.33 14.26
CA VAL A 236 -5.10 -12.21 13.25
C VAL A 236 -4.28 -11.38 12.29
N ASP A 237 -3.03 -11.78 12.06
CA ASP A 237 -2.15 -11.16 11.08
C ASP A 237 -1.14 -12.19 10.56
N GLN A 238 -0.87 -12.21 9.26
CA GLN A 238 0.10 -13.14 8.68
C GLN A 238 1.54 -12.65 8.84
N SER A 239 1.75 -11.34 8.93
CA SER A 239 3.07 -10.73 8.93
C SER A 239 3.84 -10.97 10.24
N GLU A 240 5.17 -10.96 10.16
CA GLU A 240 6.08 -11.14 11.29
C GLU A 240 5.91 -10.06 12.39
N ILE A 241 5.32 -8.90 12.05
CA ILE A 241 5.01 -7.83 13.02
C ILE A 241 4.21 -8.32 14.23
N ILE A 242 3.47 -9.42 14.07
CA ILE A 242 2.64 -10.00 15.13
C ILE A 242 3.47 -10.42 16.34
N TYR A 243 4.75 -10.78 16.17
CA TYR A 243 5.62 -11.12 17.30
C TYR A 243 5.93 -9.88 18.15
N GLN A 244 6.20 -8.73 17.53
CA GLN A 244 6.29 -7.45 18.23
C GLN A 244 4.95 -7.07 18.85
N ALA A 245 3.84 -7.32 18.16
CA ALA A 245 2.50 -7.05 18.70
C ALA A 245 2.23 -7.85 19.98
N MET A 246 2.68 -9.11 20.08
CA MET A 246 2.60 -9.89 21.32
C MET A 246 3.35 -9.23 22.47
N ASP A 247 4.54 -8.70 22.22
CA ASP A 247 5.33 -8.00 23.24
C ASP A 247 4.73 -6.65 23.63
N ILE A 248 4.14 -5.92 22.67
CA ILE A 248 3.39 -4.69 22.91
C ILE A 248 2.18 -4.97 23.82
N VAL A 249 1.39 -6.00 23.52
CA VAL A 249 0.21 -6.40 24.30
C VAL A 249 0.60 -6.77 25.73
N ARG A 250 1.67 -7.56 25.91
CA ARG A 250 2.20 -7.92 27.25
C ARG A 250 2.71 -6.70 28.03
N SER A 251 3.42 -5.81 27.35
CA SER A 251 3.94 -4.58 27.98
C SER A 251 2.81 -3.68 28.50
N ASN A 252 1.64 -3.74 27.86
CA ASN A 252 0.43 -3.02 28.25
C ASN A 252 -0.50 -3.82 29.20
N GLN A 253 -0.10 -5.01 29.66
CA GLN A 253 -0.86 -5.88 30.56
C GLN A 253 -2.24 -6.30 30.00
N LEU A 254 -2.33 -6.50 28.68
CA LEU A 254 -3.57 -6.87 27.99
C LEU A 254 -3.59 -8.33 27.49
N GLU A 255 -2.55 -9.12 27.78
CA GLU A 255 -2.37 -10.50 27.30
C GLU A 255 -3.43 -11.48 27.80
N ASN A 256 -4.13 -11.16 28.90
CA ASN A 256 -5.24 -11.98 29.40
C ASN A 256 -6.55 -11.73 28.64
N THR A 257 -6.65 -10.63 27.90
CA THR A 257 -7.84 -10.25 27.12
C THR A 257 -7.62 -10.44 25.62
N ILE A 258 -6.40 -10.16 25.13
CA ILE A 258 -6.04 -10.18 23.72
C ILE A 258 -5.26 -11.46 23.40
N THR A 259 -5.74 -12.23 22.42
CA THR A 259 -5.04 -13.39 21.84
C THR A 259 -4.63 -13.05 20.41
N LEU A 260 -3.35 -13.16 20.08
CA LEU A 260 -2.84 -12.92 18.73
C LEU A 260 -2.51 -14.25 18.03
N ILE A 261 -2.90 -14.39 16.77
CA ILE A 261 -2.72 -15.59 15.96
C ILE A 261 -2.01 -15.20 14.66
N ARG A 262 -0.83 -15.78 14.42
CA ARG A 262 -0.12 -15.60 13.17
C ARG A 262 -0.76 -16.47 12.09
N GLY A 263 -1.19 -15.87 10.99
CA GLY A 263 -1.79 -16.61 9.89
C GLY A 263 -2.69 -15.75 9.00
N ARG A 264 -3.04 -16.26 7.81
CA ARG A 264 -4.13 -15.72 6.99
C ARG A 264 -5.48 -16.05 7.63
N ILE A 265 -6.43 -15.11 7.64
CA ILE A 265 -7.75 -15.32 8.27
C ILE A 265 -8.52 -16.46 7.60
N GLU A 266 -8.22 -16.73 6.32
CA GLU A 266 -8.72 -17.82 5.50
C GLU A 266 -8.27 -19.20 5.99
N GLU A 267 -7.11 -19.28 6.62
CA GLU A 267 -6.42 -20.55 6.94
C GLU A 267 -6.38 -20.88 8.43
N VAL A 268 -6.54 -19.89 9.30
CA VAL A 268 -6.52 -20.10 10.75
C VAL A 268 -7.90 -20.49 11.29
N ASP A 269 -7.89 -21.36 12.29
CA ASP A 269 -9.06 -21.63 13.12
C ASP A 269 -9.04 -20.73 14.36
N LEU A 270 -10.13 -19.99 14.57
CA LEU A 270 -10.28 -19.17 15.75
C LEU A 270 -10.58 -20.04 16.98
N PRO A 271 -10.15 -19.64 18.20
CA PRO A 271 -10.45 -20.36 19.44
C PRO A 271 -11.91 -20.19 19.91
N VAL A 272 -12.81 -19.79 19.02
CA VAL A 272 -14.25 -19.57 19.22
C VAL A 272 -14.98 -19.86 17.91
N ASP A 273 -16.22 -20.34 17.99
CA ASP A 273 -17.03 -20.60 16.79
C ASP A 273 -17.50 -19.31 16.11
N LYS A 274 -17.84 -18.30 16.91
CA LYS A 274 -18.38 -17.02 16.46
C LYS A 274 -17.85 -15.84 17.28
N VAL A 275 -17.83 -14.66 16.65
CA VAL A 275 -17.48 -13.37 17.24
C VAL A 275 -18.66 -12.40 17.14
N ASP A 276 -18.75 -11.46 18.09
CA ASP A 276 -19.81 -10.46 18.12
C ASP A 276 -19.50 -9.27 17.21
N ILE A 277 -18.21 -8.93 17.10
CA ILE A 277 -17.72 -7.76 16.36
C ILE A 277 -16.50 -8.14 15.55
N ILE A 278 -16.45 -7.66 14.30
CA ILE A 278 -15.21 -7.61 13.52
C ILE A 278 -14.79 -6.15 13.42
N ILE A 279 -13.55 -5.87 13.79
CA ILE A 279 -12.88 -4.61 13.51
C ILE A 279 -11.76 -4.91 12.50
N SER A 280 -11.54 -4.02 11.55
CA SER A 280 -10.40 -4.15 10.64
C SER A 280 -10.10 -2.82 10.01
N GLU A 281 -8.82 -2.52 9.88
CA GLU A 281 -8.33 -1.46 9.01
C GLU A 281 -7.85 -2.13 7.73
N TRP A 282 -8.74 -2.17 6.74
CA TRP A 282 -8.57 -2.91 5.49
C TRP A 282 -8.41 -2.01 4.27
N MET A 283 -8.49 -0.69 4.46
CA MET A 283 -8.66 0.24 3.35
C MET A 283 -7.32 0.43 2.64
N GLY A 284 -7.29 0.17 1.33
CA GLY A 284 -6.14 0.49 0.48
C GLY A 284 -6.26 1.86 -0.19
N TYR A 285 -5.27 2.20 -1.01
CA TYR A 285 -5.40 3.33 -1.94
C TYR A 285 -6.65 3.16 -2.83
N PHE A 286 -7.31 4.29 -3.13
CA PHE A 286 -8.62 4.27 -3.81
C PHE A 286 -9.64 3.29 -3.18
N LEU A 287 -9.56 3.12 -1.84
CA LEU A 287 -10.34 2.22 -0.98
C LEU A 287 -10.09 0.72 -1.16
N LEU A 288 -10.06 0.23 -2.40
CA LEU A 288 -10.11 -1.20 -2.71
C LEU A 288 -8.76 -1.82 -3.11
N PHE A 289 -7.69 -1.03 -3.19
CA PHE A 289 -6.35 -1.54 -3.47
C PHE A 289 -5.92 -2.54 -2.39
N GLU A 290 -5.06 -3.51 -2.74
CA GLU A 290 -4.64 -4.67 -1.94
C GLU A 290 -5.72 -5.71 -1.65
N SER A 291 -6.97 -5.45 -2.00
CA SER A 291 -8.09 -6.40 -1.88
C SER A 291 -8.30 -6.97 -0.46
N MET A 292 -7.84 -6.29 0.60
CA MET A 292 -7.95 -6.78 1.97
C MET A 292 -9.41 -6.87 2.47
N LEU A 293 -10.34 -6.12 1.86
CA LEU A 293 -11.76 -6.26 2.12
C LEU A 293 -12.25 -7.70 1.88
N ASP A 294 -11.68 -8.44 0.92
CA ASP A 294 -12.03 -9.86 0.67
C ASP A 294 -11.86 -10.71 1.94
N SER A 295 -10.74 -10.52 2.64
CA SER A 295 -10.42 -11.23 3.88
C SER A 295 -11.36 -10.84 5.02
N VAL A 296 -11.77 -9.56 5.09
CA VAL A 296 -12.78 -9.10 6.06
C VAL A 296 -14.15 -9.71 5.76
N LEU A 297 -14.55 -9.78 4.49
CA LEU A 297 -15.81 -10.41 4.09
C LEU A 297 -15.80 -11.92 4.36
N TYR A 298 -14.67 -12.60 4.12
CA TYR A 298 -14.51 -14.00 4.51
C TYR A 298 -14.68 -14.18 6.03
N ALA A 299 -14.02 -13.34 6.83
CA ALA A 299 -14.11 -13.38 8.28
C ALA A 299 -15.55 -13.11 8.76
N ARG A 300 -16.25 -12.16 8.12
CA ARG A 300 -17.67 -11.86 8.39
C ARG A 300 -18.53 -13.09 8.15
N ASP A 301 -18.48 -13.65 6.95
CA ASP A 301 -19.36 -14.73 6.53
C ASP A 301 -19.10 -16.01 7.34
N ARG A 302 -17.85 -16.25 7.72
CA ARG A 302 -17.45 -17.42 8.51
C ARG A 302 -17.69 -17.23 10.01
N TYR A 303 -17.18 -16.15 10.60
CA TYR A 303 -17.03 -16.02 12.04
C TYR A 303 -18.00 -15.03 12.70
N LEU A 304 -18.67 -14.14 11.97
CA LEU A 304 -19.60 -13.20 12.60
C LEU A 304 -20.86 -13.93 13.08
N ALA A 305 -21.29 -13.66 14.32
CA ALA A 305 -22.54 -14.14 14.88
C ALA A 305 -23.75 -13.42 14.28
N ASP A 306 -24.92 -14.04 14.35
CA ASP A 306 -26.17 -13.38 14.01
C ASP A 306 -26.37 -12.13 14.88
N GLY A 307 -26.60 -10.97 14.25
CA GLY A 307 -26.71 -9.68 14.93
C GLY A 307 -25.38 -9.05 15.35
N GLY A 308 -24.24 -9.64 14.97
CA GLY A 308 -22.94 -8.99 15.04
C GLY A 308 -22.76 -7.89 13.99
N SER A 309 -21.69 -7.13 14.11
CA SER A 309 -21.36 -6.03 13.19
C SER A 309 -19.89 -6.04 12.76
N VAL A 310 -19.64 -5.58 11.55
CA VAL A 310 -18.31 -5.23 11.03
C VAL A 310 -18.10 -3.71 11.16
N TYR A 311 -16.93 -3.29 11.62
CA TYR A 311 -16.51 -1.90 11.66
C TYR A 311 -15.15 -1.66 10.97
N PRO A 312 -15.02 -0.59 10.16
CA PRO A 312 -16.05 0.37 9.80
C PRO A 312 -17.23 -0.29 9.06
N ASP A 313 -18.45 0.22 9.28
CA ASP A 313 -19.66 -0.42 8.75
C ASP A 313 -19.98 0.03 7.33
N CYS A 314 -19.54 1.23 6.94
CA CYS A 314 -19.81 1.76 5.62
C CYS A 314 -18.62 2.58 5.11
N CYS A 315 -18.33 2.48 3.81
CA CYS A 315 -17.35 3.31 3.12
C CYS A 315 -17.95 3.83 1.79
N SER A 316 -17.55 5.02 1.35
CA SER A 316 -17.95 5.55 0.05
C SER A 316 -16.75 6.00 -0.78
N ILE A 317 -16.80 5.77 -2.09
CA ILE A 317 -15.80 6.25 -3.05
C ILE A 317 -16.37 7.46 -3.79
N SER A 318 -15.59 8.53 -3.84
CA SER A 318 -15.95 9.79 -4.49
C SER A 318 -14.94 10.16 -5.57
N LEU A 319 -15.42 10.79 -6.64
CA LEU A 319 -14.59 11.38 -7.71
C LEU A 319 -14.78 12.90 -7.76
N ALA A 320 -13.73 13.62 -8.16
CA ALA A 320 -13.79 15.03 -8.51
C ALA A 320 -12.86 15.35 -9.68
N ALA A 321 -13.15 16.41 -10.43
CA ALA A 321 -12.30 16.87 -11.53
C ALA A 321 -11.19 17.77 -11.00
N VAL A 322 -10.01 17.68 -11.61
CA VAL A 322 -8.82 18.46 -11.27
C VAL A 322 -8.40 19.30 -12.46
N GLY A 323 -8.05 20.56 -12.20
CA GLY A 323 -7.47 21.48 -13.18
C GLY A 323 -6.10 21.96 -12.73
N ASP A 324 -5.05 21.22 -13.06
CA ASP A 324 -3.66 21.55 -12.76
C ASP A 324 -2.78 21.36 -14.01
N THR A 325 -2.74 22.40 -14.84
CA THR A 325 -2.02 22.39 -16.13
C THR A 325 -0.50 22.41 -15.95
N GLU A 326 0.00 22.99 -14.86
CA GLU A 326 1.43 23.01 -14.56
C GLU A 326 1.91 21.61 -14.23
N LYS A 327 1.26 20.94 -13.27
CA LYS A 327 1.59 19.57 -12.90
C LYS A 327 1.42 18.56 -14.03
N HIS A 328 0.37 18.73 -14.84
CA HIS A 328 0.18 17.90 -16.03
C HIS A 328 1.36 18.05 -17.00
N ARG A 329 1.80 19.28 -17.25
CA ARG A 329 2.97 19.56 -18.11
C ARG A 329 4.25 18.95 -17.53
N ASP A 330 4.48 19.11 -16.24
CA ASP A 330 5.68 18.60 -15.57
C ASP A 330 5.76 17.06 -15.62
N ARG A 331 4.61 16.37 -15.55
CA ARG A 331 4.57 14.90 -15.63
C ARG A 331 4.54 14.35 -17.05
N ILE A 332 3.84 15.02 -17.97
CA ILE A 332 3.56 14.50 -19.31
C ILE A 332 4.41 15.19 -20.37
N ALA A 333 4.44 16.52 -20.41
CA ALA A 333 5.17 17.26 -21.43
C ALA A 333 6.70 17.22 -21.24
N PHE A 334 7.18 16.94 -20.02
CA PHE A 334 8.60 16.69 -19.75
C PHE A 334 9.20 15.67 -20.74
N TRP A 335 8.46 14.62 -21.07
CA TRP A 335 8.90 13.55 -21.97
C TRP A 335 9.01 13.97 -23.45
N ASP A 336 8.44 15.11 -23.85
CA ASP A 336 8.60 15.63 -25.21
C ASP A 336 10.04 16.06 -25.49
N ASN A 337 10.75 16.54 -24.47
CA ASN A 337 12.10 17.05 -24.59
C ASN A 337 12.87 16.98 -23.26
N VAL A 338 13.54 15.86 -23.05
CA VAL A 338 14.41 15.62 -21.90
C VAL A 338 15.84 16.01 -22.32
N TYR A 339 16.26 17.23 -21.97
CA TYR A 339 17.59 17.79 -22.29
C TYR A 339 17.98 17.75 -23.78
N GLY A 340 17.02 17.95 -24.69
CA GLY A 340 17.21 17.88 -26.14
C GLY A 340 16.82 16.54 -26.76
N PHE A 341 16.50 15.53 -25.95
CA PHE A 341 16.14 14.19 -26.40
C PHE A 341 14.63 13.96 -26.32
N LYS A 342 14.06 13.37 -27.37
CA LYS A 342 12.64 12.98 -27.39
C LYS A 342 12.46 11.64 -26.69
N MET A 343 11.61 11.61 -25.67
CA MET A 343 11.31 10.41 -24.88
C MET A 343 9.80 10.16 -24.78
N GLU A 344 9.04 10.56 -25.81
CA GLU A 344 7.57 10.54 -25.83
C GLU A 344 6.98 9.13 -25.59
N CYS A 345 7.73 8.07 -25.89
CA CYS A 345 7.35 6.68 -25.62
C CYS A 345 7.10 6.40 -24.12
N MET A 346 7.71 7.19 -23.23
CA MET A 346 7.54 7.04 -21.77
C MET A 346 6.18 7.53 -21.28
N LYS A 347 5.49 8.40 -22.03
CA LYS A 347 4.18 8.94 -21.63
C LYS A 347 3.14 7.85 -21.40
N ASN A 348 3.18 6.78 -22.21
CA ASN A 348 2.24 5.67 -22.08
C ASN A 348 2.38 4.97 -20.72
N SER A 349 3.61 4.76 -20.24
CA SER A 349 3.85 4.17 -18.92
C SER A 349 3.34 5.09 -17.81
N VAL A 350 3.66 6.38 -17.89
CA VAL A 350 3.25 7.37 -16.89
C VAL A 350 1.72 7.54 -16.83
N LEU A 351 1.04 7.51 -17.97
CA LEU A 351 -0.41 7.66 -18.04
C LEU A 351 -1.16 6.36 -17.66
N SER A 352 -0.51 5.21 -17.76
CA SER A 352 -1.12 3.92 -17.39
C SER A 352 -1.14 3.67 -15.89
N GLU A 353 -0.46 4.48 -15.08
CA GLU A 353 -0.39 4.34 -13.63
C GLU A 353 -1.19 5.46 -12.94
N ALA A 354 -2.03 5.08 -11.98
CA ALA A 354 -2.66 6.06 -11.11
C ALA A 354 -1.64 6.54 -10.08
N VAL A 355 -1.68 7.83 -9.73
CA VAL A 355 -0.70 8.43 -8.82
C VAL A 355 -1.33 8.61 -7.45
N VAL A 356 -0.66 8.17 -6.39
CA VAL A 356 -1.09 8.43 -5.01
C VAL A 356 -0.36 9.64 -4.45
N GLU A 357 -1.07 10.73 -4.24
CA GLU A 357 -0.47 11.98 -3.77
C GLU A 357 -1.47 12.90 -3.06
N VAL A 358 -0.92 13.85 -2.29
CA VAL A 358 -1.74 14.89 -1.66
C VAL A 358 -2.07 15.93 -2.72
N LEU A 359 -3.37 16.11 -3.00
CA LEU A 359 -3.84 17.12 -3.92
C LEU A 359 -3.95 18.48 -3.22
N LYS A 360 -3.56 19.54 -3.93
CA LYS A 360 -3.83 20.93 -3.52
C LYS A 360 -5.34 21.20 -3.64
N PRO A 361 -6.06 21.56 -2.56
CA PRO A 361 -7.51 21.72 -2.61
C PRO A 361 -8.01 22.72 -3.66
N GLU A 362 -7.20 23.74 -3.96
CA GLU A 362 -7.48 24.78 -4.96
C GLU A 362 -7.44 24.28 -6.41
N THR A 363 -6.91 23.08 -6.68
CA THR A 363 -6.91 22.50 -8.03
C THR A 363 -8.18 21.70 -8.32
N LEU A 364 -9.08 21.54 -7.36
CA LEU A 364 -10.39 20.95 -7.58
C LEU A 364 -11.29 21.90 -8.37
N ILE A 365 -11.85 21.40 -9.46
CA ILE A 365 -12.66 22.18 -10.41
C ILE A 365 -14.08 21.64 -10.56
N SER A 366 -14.51 20.74 -9.69
CA SER A 366 -15.90 20.26 -9.64
C SER A 366 -16.38 20.02 -8.22
N GLU A 367 -17.71 19.95 -8.04
CA GLU A 367 -18.30 19.25 -6.90
C GLU A 367 -17.96 17.74 -7.00
N PRO A 368 -17.78 17.04 -5.88
CA PRO A 368 -17.51 15.61 -5.89
C PRO A 368 -18.79 14.80 -6.20
N ALA A 369 -18.61 13.65 -6.84
CA ALA A 369 -19.67 12.67 -7.08
C ALA A 369 -19.32 11.33 -6.41
N VAL A 370 -20.22 10.83 -5.55
CA VAL A 370 -20.11 9.48 -4.98
C VAL A 370 -20.43 8.46 -6.06
N ILE A 371 -19.50 7.56 -6.34
CA ILE A 371 -19.65 6.52 -7.37
C ILE A 371 -20.05 5.16 -6.79
N GLN A 372 -19.75 4.93 -5.51
CA GLN A 372 -20.11 3.68 -4.84
C GLN A 372 -20.17 3.87 -3.33
N THR A 373 -21.07 3.13 -2.68
CA THR A 373 -21.16 3.01 -1.23
C THR A 373 -21.21 1.53 -0.86
N LEU A 374 -20.29 1.10 0.00
CA LEU A 374 -20.12 -0.28 0.42
C LEU A 374 -20.55 -0.41 1.89
N ASP A 375 -21.63 -1.15 2.15
CA ASP A 375 -21.98 -1.58 3.51
C ASP A 375 -21.22 -2.87 3.82
N CYS A 376 -20.22 -2.79 4.71
CA CYS A 376 -19.33 -3.91 5.02
C CYS A 376 -20.07 -5.09 5.67
N ASN A 377 -21.28 -4.87 6.19
CA ASN A 377 -22.09 -5.93 6.79
C ASN A 377 -22.88 -6.74 5.76
N ASP A 378 -23.13 -6.17 4.57
CA ASP A 378 -24.04 -6.75 3.57
C ASP A 378 -23.38 -6.98 2.20
N VAL A 379 -22.32 -6.22 1.86
CA VAL A 379 -21.66 -6.29 0.54
C VAL A 379 -21.02 -7.65 0.28
N THR A 380 -21.04 -8.07 -0.98
CA THR A 380 -20.40 -9.31 -1.47
C THR A 380 -19.15 -9.02 -2.28
N ILE A 381 -18.26 -10.02 -2.40
CA ILE A 381 -17.02 -9.89 -3.20
C ILE A 381 -17.31 -9.50 -4.66
N SER A 382 -18.40 -10.01 -5.24
CA SER A 382 -18.80 -9.67 -6.61
C SER A 382 -19.21 -8.20 -6.80
N GLU A 383 -19.57 -7.50 -5.72
CA GLU A 383 -19.94 -6.09 -5.77
C GLU A 383 -18.73 -5.15 -5.62
N LEU A 384 -17.55 -5.69 -5.31
CA LEU A 384 -16.30 -4.94 -5.25
C LEU A 384 -15.71 -4.67 -6.65
N GLU A 385 -16.18 -5.37 -7.67
CA GLU A 385 -15.91 -5.09 -9.08
C GLU A 385 -17.16 -4.53 -9.74
N PHE A 386 -17.15 -3.23 -10.09
CA PHE A 386 -18.35 -2.55 -10.53
C PHE A 386 -18.09 -1.56 -11.66
N THR A 387 -19.17 -1.09 -12.27
CA THR A 387 -19.17 0.03 -13.22
C THR A 387 -20.23 1.02 -12.78
N ALA A 388 -19.87 2.30 -12.72
CA ALA A 388 -20.75 3.37 -12.27
C ALA A 388 -20.71 4.54 -13.27
N GLU A 389 -21.89 5.09 -13.53
CA GLU A 389 -22.02 6.40 -14.17
C GLU A 389 -21.92 7.48 -13.11
N PHE A 390 -21.32 8.62 -13.45
CA PHE A 390 -21.23 9.78 -12.58
C PHE A 390 -21.38 11.07 -13.39
N THR A 391 -21.59 12.18 -12.68
CA THR A 391 -21.60 13.51 -13.28
C THR A 391 -20.91 14.48 -12.33
N LEU A 392 -19.87 15.15 -12.83
CA LEU A 392 -19.10 16.13 -12.08
C LEU A 392 -19.58 17.52 -12.47
N LYS A 393 -20.12 18.27 -11.50
CA LYS A 393 -20.58 19.63 -11.74
C LYS A 393 -19.40 20.59 -11.63
N ILE A 394 -19.01 21.20 -12.76
CA ILE A 394 -17.81 22.02 -12.87
C ILE A 394 -18.00 23.36 -12.13
N THR A 395 -17.02 23.72 -11.30
CA THR A 395 -17.03 24.93 -10.48
C THR A 395 -16.08 26.01 -11.00
N ALA A 396 -15.09 25.64 -11.82
CA ALA A 396 -14.11 26.57 -12.39
C ALA A 396 -13.89 26.33 -13.89
N SER A 397 -13.97 27.39 -14.69
CA SER A 397 -13.62 27.35 -16.12
C SER A 397 -12.11 27.25 -16.31
N THR A 398 -11.61 26.08 -16.74
CA THR A 398 -10.18 25.80 -17.00
C THR A 398 -10.05 24.55 -17.86
N HIS A 399 -8.87 23.92 -17.92
CA HIS A 399 -8.71 22.58 -18.47
C HIS A 399 -8.86 21.52 -17.38
N CYS A 400 -9.69 20.51 -17.61
CA CYS A 400 -9.70 19.28 -16.83
C CYS A 400 -8.44 18.47 -17.19
N THR A 401 -7.54 18.28 -16.24
CA THR A 401 -6.26 17.59 -16.45
C THR A 401 -6.20 16.21 -15.80
N ALA A 402 -7.05 15.95 -14.81
CA ALA A 402 -7.16 14.67 -14.14
C ALA A 402 -8.54 14.50 -13.50
N VAL A 403 -8.85 13.25 -13.13
CA VAL A 403 -9.89 12.95 -12.14
C VAL A 403 -9.19 12.46 -10.89
N VAL A 404 -9.63 12.92 -9.72
CA VAL A 404 -9.14 12.45 -8.43
C VAL A 404 -10.19 11.58 -7.76
N GLY A 405 -9.74 10.47 -7.18
CA GLY A 405 -10.51 9.57 -6.34
C GLY A 405 -10.09 9.66 -4.88
N TYR A 406 -11.07 9.67 -3.99
CA TYR A 406 -10.88 9.58 -2.55
C TYR A 406 -12.05 8.82 -1.92
N PHE A 407 -11.98 8.56 -0.62
CA PHE A 407 -13.02 7.81 0.08
C PHE A 407 -13.34 8.38 1.46
N ASP A 408 -14.53 8.05 1.94
CA ASP A 408 -15.01 8.37 3.27
C ASP A 408 -15.32 7.07 4.01
N VAL A 409 -15.07 7.04 5.32
CA VAL A 409 -15.24 5.87 6.19
C VAL A 409 -16.17 6.25 7.34
N PHE A 410 -17.16 5.40 7.60
CA PHE A 410 -18.22 5.65 8.57
C PHE A 410 -18.28 4.54 9.62
N PHE A 411 -18.61 4.95 10.84
CA PHE A 411 -18.84 4.11 12.02
C PHE A 411 -20.18 4.49 12.63
N GLY A 412 -21.25 3.75 12.34
CA GLY A 412 -22.60 4.17 12.74
C GLY A 412 -23.61 3.08 13.10
N ARG A 413 -23.52 1.87 12.53
CA ARG A 413 -24.48 0.79 12.76
C ARG A 413 -24.51 0.40 14.23
N GLY A 414 -25.68 0.50 14.89
CA GLY A 414 -25.84 0.08 16.29
C GLY A 414 -25.15 0.97 17.35
N CYS A 415 -24.69 2.17 16.97
CA CYS A 415 -23.89 3.04 17.84
C CYS A 415 -24.69 4.26 18.34
N GLY A 416 -24.39 4.70 19.57
CA GLY A 416 -24.94 5.93 20.14
C GLY A 416 -24.23 7.18 19.61
N SER A 417 -22.91 7.08 19.42
CA SER A 417 -22.06 8.12 18.85
C SER A 417 -21.50 7.65 17.51
N LYS A 418 -21.87 8.36 16.44
CA LYS A 418 -21.37 8.07 15.10
C LYS A 418 -20.02 8.75 14.87
N MET A 419 -19.09 8.06 14.25
CA MET A 419 -17.80 8.61 13.83
C MET A 419 -17.62 8.47 12.32
N MET A 420 -16.79 9.32 11.74
CA MET A 420 -16.38 9.22 10.34
C MET A 420 -15.06 9.93 10.12
N PHE A 421 -14.32 9.53 9.10
CA PHE A 421 -13.24 10.33 8.54
C PHE A 421 -13.28 10.32 7.01
N SER A 422 -12.63 11.31 6.39
CA SER A 422 -12.55 11.46 4.94
C SER A 422 -11.10 11.57 4.52
N THR A 423 -10.77 10.97 3.36
CA THR A 423 -9.49 11.18 2.67
C THR A 423 -9.59 12.25 1.60
N GLY A 424 -10.67 13.03 1.56
CA GLY A 424 -10.87 14.08 0.56
C GLY A 424 -9.82 15.20 0.62
N PRO A 425 -9.52 15.87 -0.51
CA PRO A 425 -8.50 16.92 -0.55
C PRO A 425 -8.74 18.08 0.42
N HIS A 426 -10.00 18.38 0.77
CA HIS A 426 -10.35 19.45 1.72
C HIS A 426 -10.20 19.05 3.20
N CYS A 427 -9.85 17.79 3.49
CA CYS A 427 -9.75 17.27 4.84
C CYS A 427 -8.30 17.22 5.32
N THR A 428 -8.11 16.97 6.62
CA THR A 428 -6.78 16.73 7.18
C THR A 428 -6.13 15.53 6.48
N LYS A 429 -4.86 15.71 6.07
CA LYS A 429 -4.09 14.68 5.37
C LYS A 429 -4.08 13.35 6.14
N THR A 430 -4.38 12.27 5.43
CA THR A 430 -4.17 10.88 5.83
C THR A 430 -3.01 10.27 5.05
N HIS A 431 -2.52 9.10 5.47
CA HIS A 431 -1.47 8.38 4.74
C HIS A 431 -1.95 7.86 3.37
N TRP A 432 -3.25 7.60 3.20
CA TRP A 432 -3.85 7.23 1.91
C TRP A 432 -3.77 8.32 0.85
N LYS A 433 -3.69 9.59 1.27
CA LYS A 433 -3.72 10.75 0.37
C LYS A 433 -4.93 10.65 -0.58
N GLN A 434 -4.75 10.91 -1.87
CA GLN A 434 -5.75 10.71 -2.92
C GLN A 434 -5.15 10.00 -4.12
N THR A 435 -6.00 9.36 -4.93
CA THR A 435 -5.59 8.66 -6.16
C THR A 435 -5.93 9.51 -7.38
N VAL A 436 -4.93 9.91 -8.15
CA VAL A 436 -5.04 10.82 -9.28
C VAL A 436 -4.92 10.05 -10.60
N PHE A 437 -5.94 10.18 -11.43
CA PHE A 437 -6.04 9.62 -12.78
C PHE A 437 -5.76 10.73 -13.79
N LEU A 438 -4.48 10.89 -14.19
CA LEU A 438 -4.07 11.90 -15.17
C LEU A 438 -4.69 11.61 -16.53
N LEU A 439 -5.23 12.63 -17.18
CA LEU A 439 -5.78 12.49 -18.53
C LEU A 439 -4.66 12.63 -19.57
N GLU A 440 -4.61 11.73 -20.55
CA GLU A 440 -3.68 11.86 -21.70
C GLU A 440 -3.85 13.22 -22.39
N LYS A 441 -5.11 13.63 -22.64
CA LYS A 441 -5.44 14.88 -23.33
C LYS A 441 -6.35 15.72 -22.44
N PRO A 442 -5.81 16.74 -21.75
CA PRO A 442 -6.64 17.71 -21.06
C PRO A 442 -7.61 18.41 -22.01
N PHE A 443 -8.81 18.72 -21.52
CA PHE A 443 -9.87 19.36 -22.31
C PHE A 443 -10.48 20.54 -21.55
N PRO A 444 -10.95 21.59 -22.24
CA PRO A 444 -11.53 22.75 -21.59
C PRO A 444 -12.92 22.43 -21.02
N VAL A 445 -13.21 22.95 -19.84
CA VAL A 445 -14.52 22.87 -19.18
C VAL A 445 -14.97 24.27 -18.74
N GLN A 446 -16.28 24.46 -18.55
CA GLN A 446 -16.86 25.74 -18.12
C GLN A 446 -17.56 25.62 -16.76
N THR A 447 -17.43 26.63 -15.89
CA THR A 447 -18.20 26.70 -14.65
C THR A 447 -19.70 26.56 -14.94
N GLY A 448 -20.36 25.66 -14.20
CA GLY A 448 -21.77 25.33 -14.34
C GLY A 448 -22.08 24.23 -15.35
N GLU A 449 -21.07 23.73 -16.07
CA GLU A 449 -21.18 22.55 -16.93
C GLU A 449 -21.32 21.28 -16.10
N ASP A 450 -22.17 20.37 -16.56
CA ASP A 450 -22.24 19.00 -16.05
C ASP A 450 -21.35 18.11 -16.93
N LEU A 451 -20.34 17.50 -16.33
CA LEU A 451 -19.40 16.61 -17.01
C LEU A 451 -19.75 15.15 -16.70
N PRO A 452 -20.51 14.46 -17.57
CA PRO A 452 -20.86 13.06 -17.39
C PRO A 452 -19.66 12.14 -17.68
N GLY A 453 -19.58 11.02 -16.97
CA GLY A 453 -18.57 10.00 -17.21
C GLY A 453 -18.96 8.64 -16.65
N GLN A 454 -18.16 7.64 -17.00
CA GLN A 454 -18.29 6.27 -16.52
C GLN A 454 -16.96 5.80 -15.95
N ILE A 455 -16.98 5.10 -14.82
CA ILE A 455 -15.82 4.43 -14.24
C ILE A 455 -16.10 2.93 -14.07
N SER A 456 -15.12 2.09 -14.39
CA SER A 456 -15.14 0.65 -14.13
C SER A 456 -13.93 0.27 -13.29
N ILE A 457 -14.16 -0.41 -12.17
CA ILE A 457 -13.13 -0.87 -11.24
C ILE A 457 -13.16 -2.40 -11.25
N ARG A 458 -12.01 -3.03 -11.47
CA ARG A 458 -11.83 -4.48 -11.48
C ARG A 458 -10.52 -4.88 -10.85
N LYS A 459 -10.44 -6.09 -10.33
CA LYS A 459 -9.17 -6.68 -9.88
C LYS A 459 -8.34 -7.10 -11.09
N ASN A 460 -7.03 -6.97 -10.99
CA ASN A 460 -6.15 -7.50 -12.02
C ASN A 460 -6.11 -9.03 -11.91
N LYS A 461 -6.42 -9.74 -13.00
CA LYS A 461 -6.45 -11.22 -13.01
C LYS A 461 -5.10 -11.86 -12.80
N LYS A 462 -4.00 -11.16 -13.12
CA LYS A 462 -2.63 -11.64 -12.93
C LYS A 462 -2.08 -11.29 -11.56
N ASP A 463 -2.64 -10.27 -10.93
CA ASP A 463 -2.22 -9.74 -9.64
C ASP A 463 -3.48 -9.28 -8.91
N PRO A 464 -4.13 -10.17 -8.14
CA PRO A 464 -5.40 -9.86 -7.47
C PRO A 464 -5.31 -8.76 -6.41
N ARG A 465 -4.11 -8.34 -6.01
CA ARG A 465 -3.87 -7.20 -5.09
C ARG A 465 -3.94 -5.86 -5.84
N ALA A 466 -3.64 -5.84 -7.13
CA ALA A 466 -3.73 -4.66 -7.98
C ALA A 466 -5.15 -4.40 -8.53
N LEU A 467 -5.43 -3.12 -8.81
CA LEU A 467 -6.68 -2.69 -9.45
C LEU A 467 -6.45 -2.19 -10.88
N LEU A 468 -7.42 -2.50 -11.74
CA LEU A 468 -7.58 -1.87 -13.05
C LEU A 468 -8.79 -0.94 -13.00
N VAL A 469 -8.54 0.35 -13.24
CA VAL A 469 -9.57 1.39 -13.28
C VAL A 469 -9.70 1.91 -14.71
N THR A 470 -10.84 1.73 -15.33
CA THR A 470 -11.14 2.31 -16.66
C THR A 470 -12.06 3.51 -16.49
N LEU A 471 -11.61 4.68 -16.90
CA LEU A 471 -12.37 5.93 -16.89
C LEU A 471 -12.79 6.29 -18.32
N THR A 472 -14.05 6.70 -18.50
CA THR A 472 -14.56 7.29 -19.74
C THR A 472 -15.12 8.68 -19.44
N LEU A 473 -14.56 9.71 -20.09
CA LEU A 473 -14.86 11.12 -19.86
C LEU A 473 -14.53 11.92 -21.13
N ASP A 474 -15.39 12.84 -21.57
CA ASP A 474 -15.18 13.67 -22.78
C ASP A 474 -14.77 12.86 -24.04
N ASP A 475 -15.51 11.80 -24.35
CA ASP A 475 -15.21 10.83 -25.44
C ASP A 475 -13.83 10.13 -25.34
N GLN A 476 -13.08 10.34 -24.26
CA GLN A 476 -11.82 9.66 -23.98
C GLN A 476 -12.06 8.47 -23.07
N ARG A 477 -11.40 7.36 -23.37
CA ARG A 477 -11.41 6.15 -22.54
C ARG A 477 -9.99 5.75 -22.20
N GLN A 478 -9.65 5.77 -20.92
CA GLN A 478 -8.30 5.47 -20.41
C GLN A 478 -8.38 4.41 -19.31
N THR A 479 -7.35 3.58 -19.21
CA THR A 479 -7.26 2.54 -18.17
C THR A 479 -5.97 2.72 -17.39
N TYR A 480 -6.11 2.71 -16.07
CA TYR A 480 -5.06 2.91 -15.10
C TYR A 480 -4.87 1.63 -14.28
N SER A 481 -3.63 1.37 -13.92
CA SER A 481 -3.27 0.38 -12.92
C SER A 481 -3.00 1.09 -11.59
N ILE A 482 -3.47 0.49 -10.50
CA ILE A 482 -3.08 0.82 -9.13
C ILE A 482 -2.33 -0.40 -8.62
N GLN A 483 -1.03 -0.25 -8.37
CA GLN A 483 -0.10 -1.31 -7.98
C GLN A 483 0.67 -0.93 -6.72
#